data_AF-A0AAU4RGK2-F1
#
_entry.id   AF-A0AAU4RGK2-F1
#
_cell.length_a   1.000
_cell.length_b   1.000
_cell.length_c   1.000
_cell.angle_alpha   90.00
_cell.angle_beta   90.00
_cell.angle_gamma   90.00
#
_symmetry.space_group_name_H-M   'P 1'
#
loop_
_entity.id
_entity.type
_entity.pdbx_description
1 polymer ?
#
loop_
_entity_poly.entity_id
_entity_poly.type
_entity_poly.pdbx_seq_one_letter_code
_entity_poly.pdbx_strand_id
1 'polypeptide(L)'
;MQIVDIPTVGGGWFKPGDVKDALAFLIEVHEYEDQRPTPNGPKDSALCDVSVFGNMAALDAGTPEVTKGQRIEQTLLARDLKRVVGNGTIVRLEQVPPKRPGQHPAWVWRPVSDPGVRDKILGYVKAREAAVEAAVSAAPDFD
;
A
#
# COMPACT_ATOMS: atom_id res chain seq x y z
N MET A 1 0.70 -30.91 -7.78
CA MET A 1 1.48 -30.27 -6.70
C MET A 1 1.82 -28.87 -7.16
N GLN A 2 1.27 -27.84 -6.53
CA GLN A 2 1.55 -26.46 -6.89
C GLN A 2 2.85 -26.01 -6.21
N ILE A 3 3.83 -25.62 -7.00
CA ILE A 3 5.06 -24.98 -6.49
C ILE A 3 4.75 -23.48 -6.46
N VAL A 4 4.53 -22.97 -5.25
CA VAL A 4 4.39 -21.53 -4.98
C VAL A 4 5.75 -21.02 -4.50
N ASP A 5 6.26 -19.95 -5.12
CA ASP A 5 7.43 -19.26 -4.60
C ASP A 5 7.15 -18.79 -3.17
N ILE A 6 8.12 -18.99 -2.27
CA ILE A 6 8.05 -18.38 -0.94
C ILE A 6 7.98 -16.86 -1.20
N PRO A 7 6.93 -16.16 -0.73
CA PRO A 7 6.95 -14.71 -0.75
C PRO A 7 8.16 -14.30 0.07
N THR A 8 9.21 -13.84 -0.60
CA THR A 8 10.30 -13.18 0.09
C THR A 8 9.63 -12.04 0.85
N VAL A 9 9.55 -12.15 2.17
CA VAL A 9 9.03 -11.13 3.08
C VAL A 9 10.04 -9.97 3.05
N GLY A 10 10.08 -9.30 1.90
CA GLY A 10 11.07 -8.29 1.54
C GLY A 10 10.50 -6.88 1.59
N GLY A 11 9.20 -6.72 1.90
CA GLY A 11 8.55 -5.41 1.89
C GLY A 11 9.02 -4.45 2.97
N GLY A 12 9.81 -4.93 3.94
CA GLY A 12 10.37 -4.10 5.00
C GLY A 12 9.32 -3.31 5.76
N TRP A 13 9.74 -2.17 6.29
CA TRP A 13 8.87 -1.25 7.01
C TRP A 13 8.52 -0.07 6.12
N PHE A 14 7.23 0.28 6.06
CA PHE A 14 6.81 1.51 5.41
C PHE A 14 7.38 2.71 6.16
N LYS A 15 8.13 3.54 5.44
CA LYS A 15 8.76 4.75 5.96
C LYS A 15 8.13 5.96 5.26
N PRO A 16 7.14 6.62 5.88
CA PRO A 16 6.43 7.73 5.24
C PRO A 16 7.37 8.88 4.83
N GLY A 17 8.49 9.08 5.53
CA GLY A 17 9.49 10.09 5.18
C GLY A 17 10.17 9.87 3.83
N ASP A 18 10.30 8.62 3.37
CA ASP A 18 10.99 8.26 2.14
C ASP A 18 10.11 8.50 0.90
N VAL A 19 8.78 8.54 1.09
CA VAL A 19 7.77 8.62 0.03
C VAL A 19 6.81 9.80 0.20
N LYS A 20 7.12 10.75 1.09
CA LYS A 20 6.24 11.88 1.46
C LYS A 20 5.82 12.77 0.28
N ASP A 21 6.64 12.82 -0.76
CA ASP A 21 6.43 13.67 -1.94
C ASP A 21 5.71 12.93 -3.07
N ALA A 22 5.30 11.67 -2.84
CA ALA A 22 4.55 10.90 -3.82
C ALA A 22 3.15 11.50 -4.07
N LEU A 23 2.74 11.48 -5.34
CA LEU A 23 1.45 11.99 -5.78
C LEU A 23 0.28 11.19 -5.18
N ALA A 24 0.40 9.86 -5.18
CA ALA A 24 -0.64 8.97 -4.69
C ALA A 24 -0.07 7.57 -4.38
N PHE A 25 -0.88 6.80 -3.67
CA PHE A 25 -0.61 5.41 -3.30
C PHE A 25 -1.81 4.55 -3.62
N LEU A 26 -1.55 3.32 -4.07
CA LEU A 26 -2.49 2.20 -3.94
C LEU A 26 -1.99 1.30 -2.82
N ILE A 27 -2.82 1.14 -1.78
CA ILE A 27 -2.53 0.29 -0.63
C ILE A 27 -3.48 -0.91 -0.67
N GLU A 28 -2.94 -2.11 -0.85
CA GLU A 28 -3.69 -3.36 -0.85
C GLU A 28 -3.42 -4.06 0.47
N VAL A 29 -4.44 -4.13 1.33
CA VAL A 29 -4.27 -4.55 2.74
C VAL A 29 -4.61 -6.02 2.88
N HIS A 30 -3.65 -6.82 3.30
CA HIS A 30 -3.79 -8.27 3.45
C HIS A 30 -4.18 -8.68 4.86
N GLU A 31 -3.52 -8.08 5.86
CA GLU A 31 -3.69 -8.45 7.27
C GLU A 31 -3.59 -7.22 8.16
N TYR A 32 -4.27 -7.27 9.31
CA TYR A 32 -4.12 -6.30 10.38
C TYR A 32 -3.99 -7.01 11.74
N GLU A 33 -2.97 -6.64 12.50
CA GLU A 33 -2.73 -7.12 13.86
C GLU A 33 -2.85 -5.93 14.84
N ASP A 34 -3.78 -6.06 15.80
CA ASP A 34 -3.97 -5.07 16.86
C ASP A 34 -2.90 -5.27 17.95
N GLN A 35 -2.18 -4.20 18.32
CA GLN A 35 -1.18 -4.24 19.39
C GLN A 35 -0.16 -5.39 19.28
N ARG A 36 0.34 -5.69 18.07
CA ARG A 36 1.38 -6.70 17.83
C ARG A 36 2.61 -6.41 18.70
N PRO A 37 3.14 -7.40 19.45
CA PRO A 37 4.35 -7.21 20.24
C PRO A 37 5.56 -6.83 19.36
N THR A 38 6.23 -5.73 19.70
CA THR A 38 7.49 -5.31 19.06
C THR A 38 8.54 -4.95 20.11
N PRO A 39 9.85 -4.91 19.78
CA PRO A 39 10.89 -4.47 20.71
C PRO A 39 10.68 -3.07 21.29
N ASN A 40 9.92 -2.21 20.59
CA ASN A 40 9.64 -0.84 21.01
C ASN A 40 8.25 -0.68 21.64
N GLY A 41 7.66 -1.78 22.11
CA GLY A 41 6.31 -1.84 22.65
C GLY A 41 5.27 -2.32 21.62
N PRO A 42 4.05 -2.63 22.07
CA PRO A 42 2.96 -3.06 21.18
C PRO A 42 2.63 -1.99 20.13
N LYS A 43 2.36 -2.43 18.90
CA LYS A 43 1.95 -1.55 17.80
C LYS A 43 0.87 -2.17 16.94
N ASP A 44 -0.02 -1.34 16.46
CA ASP A 44 -0.92 -1.71 15.36
C ASP A 44 -0.08 -1.93 14.10
N SER A 45 -0.30 -3.04 13.41
CA SER A 45 0.46 -3.41 12.21
C SER A 45 -0.48 -3.83 11.09
N ALA A 46 -0.35 -3.21 9.93
CA ALA A 46 -0.98 -3.67 8.70
C ALA A 46 0.07 -4.29 7.77
N LEU A 47 -0.22 -5.46 7.19
CA LEU A 47 0.57 -6.06 6.12
C LEU A 47 -0.08 -5.73 4.78
N CYS A 48 0.68 -5.09 3.89
CA CYS A 48 0.14 -4.55 2.65
C CYS A 48 1.08 -4.77 1.46
N ASP A 49 0.51 -4.75 0.26
CA ASP A 49 1.24 -4.37 -0.94
C ASP A 49 1.05 -2.86 -1.16
N VAL A 50 2.15 -2.15 -1.38
CA VAL A 50 2.17 -0.69 -1.51
C VAL A 50 2.70 -0.33 -2.88
N SER A 51 1.87 0.34 -3.68
CA SER A 51 2.28 0.93 -4.95
C SER A 51 2.41 2.44 -4.80
N VAL A 52 3.60 2.98 -5.06
CA VAL A 52 3.92 4.40 -4.94
C VAL A 52 3.93 5.05 -6.32
N PHE A 53 3.04 6.01 -6.54
CA PHE A 53 3.02 6.83 -7.74
C PHE A 53 3.74 8.15 -7.43
N GLY A 54 5.05 8.19 -7.67
CA GLY A 54 5.90 9.33 -7.28
C GLY A 54 5.53 10.64 -7.97
N ASN A 55 5.11 10.59 -9.24
CA ASN A 55 4.78 11.77 -10.04
C ASN A 55 3.77 11.42 -11.15
N MET A 56 3.32 12.45 -11.89
CA MET A 56 2.36 12.28 -12.97
C MET A 56 2.90 11.40 -14.12
N ALA A 57 4.20 11.44 -14.42
CA ALA A 57 4.77 10.62 -15.49
C ALA A 57 4.73 9.12 -15.17
N ALA A 58 5.08 8.73 -13.94
CA ALA A 58 4.96 7.36 -13.46
C ALA A 58 3.50 6.88 -13.45
N LEU A 59 2.57 7.78 -13.09
CA LEU A 59 1.14 7.51 -13.12
C LEU A 59 0.61 7.31 -14.55
N ASP A 60 0.99 8.18 -15.48
CA ASP A 60 0.58 8.11 -16.89
C ASP A 60 1.12 6.86 -17.57
N ALA A 61 2.35 6.47 -17.22
CA ALA A 61 2.96 5.23 -17.71
C ALA A 61 2.44 3.97 -17.02
N GLY A 62 1.68 4.09 -15.93
CA GLY A 62 1.22 2.94 -15.12
C GLY A 62 2.38 2.14 -14.51
N THR A 63 3.46 2.81 -14.10
CA THR A 63 4.69 2.18 -13.59
C THR A 63 5.00 2.63 -12.15
N PRO A 64 4.14 2.30 -11.17
CA PRO A 64 4.43 2.61 -9.77
C PRO A 64 5.62 1.78 -9.27
N GLU A 65 6.28 2.28 -8.23
CA GLU A 65 7.18 1.47 -7.41
C GLU A 65 6.33 0.55 -6.53
N VAL A 66 6.42 -0.76 -6.74
CA VAL A 66 5.60 -1.74 -6.00
C VAL A 66 6.45 -2.46 -4.97
N THR A 67 6.03 -2.37 -3.71
CA THR A 67 6.62 -3.12 -2.59
C THR A 67 5.59 -4.09 -2.03
N LYS A 68 5.84 -5.40 -2.16
CA LYS A 68 4.93 -6.44 -1.67
C LYS A 68 5.25 -6.86 -0.24
N GLY A 69 4.22 -7.17 0.54
CA GLY A 69 4.37 -7.64 1.92
C GLY A 69 5.07 -6.64 2.85
N GLN A 70 4.83 -5.35 2.64
CA GLN A 70 5.34 -4.25 3.46
C GLN A 70 4.50 -4.07 4.72
N ARG A 71 5.15 -3.83 5.86
CA ARG A 71 4.44 -3.55 7.11
C ARG A 71 4.33 -2.06 7.40
N ILE A 72 3.12 -1.60 7.70
CA ILE A 72 2.81 -0.25 8.15
C ILE A 72 2.52 -0.30 9.65
N GLU A 73 3.37 0.32 10.47
CA GLU A 73 3.28 0.31 11.95
C GLU A 73 3.13 1.70 12.58
N GLN A 74 3.02 2.76 11.79
CA GLN A 74 2.70 4.08 12.34
C GLN A 74 1.24 4.05 12.79
N THR A 75 0.99 4.25 14.09
CA THR A 75 -0.31 3.98 14.74
C THR A 75 -1.51 4.53 13.97
N LEU A 76 -1.47 5.79 13.52
CA LEU A 76 -2.59 6.36 12.76
C LEU A 76 -2.74 5.72 11.37
N LEU A 77 -1.63 5.56 10.64
CA LEU A 77 -1.64 4.95 9.31
C LEU A 77 -2.13 3.50 9.35
N ALA A 78 -1.63 2.71 10.31
CA ALA A 78 -2.03 1.31 10.47
C ALA A 78 -3.51 1.20 10.87
N ARG A 79 -3.94 1.95 11.88
CA ARG A 79 -5.32 1.89 12.40
C ARG A 79 -6.37 2.25 11.35
N ASP A 80 -6.08 3.24 10.50
CA ASP A 80 -6.99 3.64 9.42
C ASP A 80 -7.18 2.51 8.39
N LEU A 81 -6.21 1.59 8.26
CA LEU A 81 -6.26 0.45 7.35
C LEU A 81 -7.04 -0.75 7.89
N LYS A 82 -7.36 -0.79 9.20
CA LYS A 82 -8.09 -1.90 9.84
C LYS A 82 -9.41 -2.24 9.15
N ARG A 83 -10.11 -1.24 8.61
CA ARG A 83 -11.43 -1.41 7.97
C ARG A 83 -11.36 -1.74 6.48
N VAL A 84 -10.17 -1.74 5.89
CA VAL A 84 -9.96 -2.01 4.45
C VAL A 84 -9.17 -3.30 4.21
N VAL A 85 -8.99 -4.14 5.24
CA VAL A 85 -8.40 -5.48 5.10
C VAL A 85 -9.18 -6.28 4.04
N GLY A 86 -8.43 -6.97 3.17
CA GLY A 86 -8.95 -7.69 2.01
C GLY A 86 -9.29 -6.80 0.80
N ASN A 87 -9.02 -5.49 0.87
CA ASN A 87 -9.34 -4.53 -0.18
C ASN A 87 -8.15 -3.63 -0.52
N GLY A 88 -8.23 -3.00 -1.70
CA GLY A 88 -7.36 -1.90 -2.11
C GLY A 88 -7.95 -0.53 -1.79
N THR A 89 -7.11 0.42 -1.37
CA THR A 89 -7.51 1.83 -1.19
C THR A 89 -6.54 2.78 -1.88
N ILE A 90 -7.08 3.85 -2.46
CA ILE A 90 -6.32 4.90 -3.15
C ILE A 90 -6.24 6.11 -2.22
N VAL A 91 -5.03 6.44 -1.80
CA VAL A 91 -4.78 7.48 -0.80
C VAL A 91 -3.58 8.35 -1.19
N ARG A 92 -3.49 9.51 -0.56
CA ARG A 92 -2.28 10.33 -0.49
C ARG A 92 -1.84 10.46 0.96
N LEU A 93 -0.57 10.79 1.15
CA LEU A 93 0.04 10.93 2.45
C LEU A 93 0.06 12.40 2.85
N GLU A 94 -0.32 12.72 4.09
CA GLU A 94 -0.22 14.06 4.65
C GLU A 94 0.37 14.04 6.06
N GLN A 95 0.91 15.19 6.49
CA GLN A 95 1.17 15.44 7.90
C GLN A 95 0.07 16.29 8.51
N VAL A 96 -0.36 15.91 9.72
CA VAL A 96 -1.16 16.77 10.59
C VAL A 96 -0.27 17.38 11.66
N PRO A 97 -0.44 18.68 11.97
CA PRO A 97 0.33 19.34 13.01
C PRO A 97 0.09 18.69 14.37
N PRO A 98 1.10 18.71 15.26
CA PRO A 98 0.97 18.13 16.59
C PRO A 98 -0.09 18.87 17.41
N LYS A 99 -0.87 18.12 18.20
CA LYS A 99 -1.91 18.69 19.07
C LYS A 99 -1.37 19.17 20.42
N ARG A 100 -0.13 18.82 20.77
CA ARG A 100 0.51 19.17 22.06
C ARG A 100 1.95 19.66 21.84
N PRO A 101 2.44 20.61 22.66
CA PRO A 101 3.83 21.03 22.62
C PRO A 101 4.78 19.84 22.78
N GLY A 102 5.86 19.81 21.99
CA GLY A 102 6.89 18.76 22.04
C GLY A 102 6.59 17.47 21.26
N GLN A 103 5.42 17.36 20.61
CA GLN A 103 5.12 16.23 19.72
C GLN A 103 5.56 16.52 18.27
N HIS A 104 5.98 15.48 17.56
CA HIS A 104 6.23 15.56 16.13
C HIS A 104 4.92 15.51 15.32
N PRO A 105 4.88 16.09 14.10
CA PRO A 105 3.76 15.92 13.18
C PRO A 105 3.46 14.44 12.93
N ALA A 106 2.19 14.09 12.82
CA ALA A 106 1.76 12.72 12.57
C ALA A 106 1.39 12.53 11.10
N TRP A 107 1.74 11.38 10.54
CA TRP A 107 1.34 11.01 9.18
C TRP A 107 -0.08 10.45 9.18
N VAL A 108 -0.87 10.82 8.18
CA VAL A 108 -2.24 10.35 7.97
C VAL A 108 -2.49 10.03 6.50
N TRP A 109 -3.37 9.05 6.26
CA TRP A 109 -3.92 8.83 4.93
C TRP A 109 -5.04 9.83 4.65
N ARG A 110 -5.07 10.32 3.41
CA ARG A 110 -6.19 11.11 2.88
C ARG A 110 -6.68 10.54 1.57
N PRO A 111 -7.97 10.70 1.26
CA PRO A 111 -8.45 10.43 -0.09
C PRO A 111 -7.69 11.28 -1.13
N VAL A 112 -7.41 10.68 -2.27
CA VAL A 112 -7.04 11.44 -3.47
C VAL A 112 -8.30 12.12 -3.99
N SER A 113 -8.31 13.45 -3.98
CA SER A 113 -9.46 14.26 -4.40
C SER A 113 -9.50 14.55 -5.89
N ASP A 114 -8.38 14.43 -6.59
CA ASP A 114 -8.29 14.60 -8.04
C ASP A 114 -8.87 13.35 -8.75
N PRO A 115 -10.01 13.47 -9.46
CA PRO A 115 -10.61 12.34 -10.15
C PRO A 115 -9.70 11.78 -11.25
N GLY A 116 -8.94 12.63 -11.95
CA GLY A 116 -8.05 12.19 -13.03
C GLY A 116 -6.90 11.32 -12.52
N VAL A 117 -6.37 11.63 -11.34
CA VAL A 117 -5.38 10.77 -10.68
C VAL A 117 -6.01 9.43 -10.27
N ARG A 118 -7.20 9.49 -9.66
CA ARG A 118 -7.91 8.29 -9.20
C ARG A 118 -8.25 7.34 -10.35
N ASP A 119 -8.76 7.87 -11.46
CA ASP A 119 -9.16 7.09 -12.63
C ASP A 119 -7.96 6.41 -13.30
N LYS A 120 -6.79 7.07 -13.35
CA LYS A 120 -5.55 6.47 -13.86
C LYS A 120 -5.09 5.29 -13.00
N ILE A 121 -5.15 5.42 -11.68
CA ILE A 121 -4.81 4.32 -10.76
C ILE A 121 -5.80 3.16 -10.92
N LEU A 122 -7.09 3.44 -11.07
CA LEU A 122 -8.09 2.40 -11.36
C LEU A 122 -7.83 1.72 -12.71
N GLY A 123 -7.42 2.48 -13.73
CA GLY A 123 -7.00 1.95 -15.02
C GLY A 123 -5.80 1.01 -14.90
N TYR A 124 -4.79 1.40 -14.12
CA TYR A 124 -3.63 0.56 -13.80
C TYR A 124 -4.06 -0.76 -13.15
N VAL A 125 -4.94 -0.73 -12.14
CA VAL A 125 -5.44 -1.94 -11.47
C VAL A 125 -6.13 -2.87 -12.45
N LYS A 126 -7.05 -2.35 -13.28
CA LYS A 126 -7.77 -3.14 -14.29
C LYS A 126 -6.83 -3.79 -15.31
N ALA A 127 -5.83 -3.04 -15.79
CA ALA A 127 -4.84 -3.56 -16.73
C ALA A 127 -3.99 -4.68 -16.10
N ARG A 128 -3.59 -4.49 -14.83
CA ARG A 128 -2.85 -5.51 -14.07
C ARG A 128 -3.68 -6.79 -13.88
N GLU A 129 -4.95 -6.67 -13.50
CA GLU A 129 -5.85 -7.82 -13.33
C GLU A 129 -6.09 -8.56 -14.64
N ALA A 130 -6.33 -7.83 -15.75
CA ALA A 130 -6.49 -8.45 -17.06
C ALA A 130 -5.23 -9.21 -17.51
N ALA A 131 -4.04 -8.70 -17.21
CA ALA A 131 -2.78 -9.38 -17.51
C ALA A 131 -2.59 -10.66 -16.69
N VAL A 132 -2.99 -10.65 -15.41
CA VAL A 132 -2.97 -11.85 -14.56
C VAL A 132 -3.96 -12.89 -15.08
N GLU A 133 -5.20 -12.51 -15.40
CA GLU A 133 -6.21 -13.42 -15.94
C GLU A 133 -5.76 -14.05 -17.26
N ALA A 134 -5.20 -13.25 -18.18
CA ALA A 134 -4.66 -13.75 -19.44
C ALA A 134 -3.51 -14.75 -19.22
N ALA A 135 -2.63 -14.49 -18.23
CA ALA A 135 -1.55 -15.40 -17.88
C ALA A 135 -2.06 -16.72 -17.27
N VAL A 136 -3.09 -16.66 -16.42
CA VAL A 136 -3.75 -17.84 -15.84
C VAL A 136 -4.44 -18.66 -16.95
N SER A 137 -5.15 -18.01 -17.86
CA SER A 137 -5.83 -18.69 -18.97
C SER A 137 -4.87 -19.32 -19.98
N ALA A 138 -3.67 -18.74 -20.16
CA ALA A 138 -2.64 -19.27 -21.03
C ALA A 138 -1.76 -20.35 -20.36
N ALA A 139 -1.94 -20.61 -19.07
CA ALA A 139 -1.19 -21.65 -18.37
C ALA A 139 -1.62 -23.03 -18.93
N PRO A 140 -0.67 -23.88 -19.36
CA PRO A 140 -0.99 -25.21 -19.83
C PRO A 140 -1.61 -26.04 -18.69
N ASP A 141 -2.70 -26.74 -19.02
CA ASP A 141 -3.33 -27.70 -18.11
C ASP A 141 -2.45 -28.96 -18.08
N PHE A 142 -2.02 -29.36 -16.88
CA PHE A 142 -1.18 -30.53 -16.70
C PHE A 142 -2.05 -31.66 -16.11
N ASP A 143 -2.75 -32.37 -17.00
CA ASP A 143 -3.33 -33.71 -16.72
C ASP A 143 -2.24 -34.75 -16.46
#